data_AF-A0A930ULR1-F1
#
_entry.id   AF-A0A930ULR1-F1
#
_cell.length_a   1.000
_cell.length_b   1.000
_cell.length_c   1.000
_cell.angle_alpha   90.00
_cell.angle_beta   90.00
_cell.angle_gamma   90.00
#
_symmetry.space_group_name_H-M   'P 1'
#
loop_
_entity.id
_entity.type
_entity.pdbx_description
1 polymer ?
#
loop_
_entity_poly.entity_id
_entity_poly.type
_entity_poly.pdbx_seq_one_letter_code
_entity_poly.pdbx_strand_id
1 'polypeptide(L)' 'LVGWIEPGARAVLSALGGRGLAFADLCAELLASQLNDEPWPLSPALASMLAPDRQRGVWDNLSAGHYNAAAPP' A
#
# COMPACT_ATOMS: atom_id res chain seq x y z
N LEU A 1 3.36 2.85 -1.39
CA LEU A 1 2.39 1.76 -1.62
C LEU A 1 3.18 0.59 -2.17
N VAL A 2 3.08 -0.57 -1.53
CA VAL A 2 3.84 -1.78 -1.88
C VAL A 2 2.91 -2.99 -1.79
N GLY A 3 2.83 -3.75 -2.87
CA GLY A 3 2.16 -5.05 -2.90
C GLY A 3 1.15 -5.20 -4.02
N TRP A 4 0.25 -6.17 -3.89
CA TRP A 4 -0.71 -6.53 -4.92
C TRP A 4 -1.81 -5.48 -5.10
N ILE A 5 -2.07 -5.11 -6.35
CA ILE A 5 -3.32 -4.42 -6.74
C ILE A 5 -4.30 -5.38 -7.41
N GLU A 6 -3.76 -6.47 -7.98
CA GLU A 6 -4.50 -7.61 -8.49
C GLU A 6 -3.68 -8.88 -8.15
N PRO A 7 -4.09 -9.64 -7.12
CA PRO A 7 -3.32 -10.79 -6.63
C PRO A 7 -2.94 -11.76 -7.75
N GLY A 8 -1.65 -12.08 -7.87
CA GLY A 8 -1.12 -13.01 -8.87
C GLY A 8 -0.94 -12.45 -10.29
N ALA A 9 -1.46 -11.26 -10.59
CA ALA A 9 -1.36 -10.65 -11.91
C ALA A 9 -0.56 -9.35 -11.92
N ARG A 10 -0.78 -8.48 -10.93
CA ARG A 10 -0.18 -7.15 -10.91
C ARG A 10 0.10 -6.63 -9.51
N ALA A 11 1.36 -6.28 -9.28
CA ALA A 11 1.83 -5.64 -8.07
C ALA A 11 2.37 -4.23 -8.37
N VAL A 12 2.47 -3.41 -7.32
CA VAL A 12 2.97 -2.04 -7.39
C VAL A 12 3.96 -1.76 -6.27
N LEU A 13 5.02 -1.02 -6.61
CA LEU A 13 5.88 -0.31 -5.66
C LEU A 13 5.93 1.14 -6.14
N SER A 14 5.22 2.03 -5.44
CA SER A 14 5.03 3.41 -5.86
C SER A 14 4.77 4.33 -4.67
N ALA A 15 4.56 5.63 -4.94
CA ALA A 15 4.25 6.65 -3.95
C ALA A 15 5.27 6.73 -2.79
N LEU A 16 6.56 6.58 -3.10
CA LEU A 16 7.65 6.72 -2.13
C LEU A 16 7.96 8.20 -1.78
N GLY A 17 7.43 9.14 -2.56
CA GLY A 17 7.64 10.58 -2.38
C GLY A 17 9.13 10.96 -2.44
N GLY A 18 9.50 12.05 -1.75
CA GLY A 18 10.88 12.54 -1.69
C GLY A 18 11.84 11.72 -0.82
N ARG A 19 11.36 10.62 -0.22
CA ARG A 19 12.17 9.72 0.63
C ARG A 19 12.42 8.36 0.00
N GLY A 20 12.26 8.25 -1.32
CA GLY A 20 12.38 6.98 -2.03
C GLY A 20 13.70 6.27 -1.80
N LEU A 21 14.83 6.98 -1.82
CA LEU A 21 16.14 6.37 -1.58
C LEU A 21 16.29 5.75 -0.19
N ALA A 22 15.58 6.26 0.82
CA ALA A 22 15.66 5.72 2.18
C ALA A 22 14.84 4.43 2.36
N PHE A 23 13.83 4.20 1.51
CA PHE A 23 12.88 3.09 1.66
C PHE A 23 12.90 2.10 0.51
N ALA A 24 13.57 2.42 -0.61
CA ALA A 24 13.54 1.63 -1.83
C ALA A 24 13.91 0.17 -1.58
N ASP A 25 15.02 -0.08 -0.89
CA ASP A 25 15.52 -1.43 -0.63
C ASP A 25 14.54 -2.26 0.20
N LEU A 26 14.05 -1.70 1.31
CA LEU A 26 13.10 -2.38 2.19
C LEU A 26 11.75 -2.66 1.49
N CYS A 27 11.27 -1.71 0.69
CA CYS A 27 10.05 -1.88 -0.09
C CYS A 27 10.22 -2.88 -1.25
N ALA A 28 11.40 -2.91 -1.88
CA ALA A 28 11.72 -3.87 -2.93
C ALA A 28 11.79 -5.29 -2.38
N GLU A 29 12.46 -5.47 -1.24
CA GLU A 29 12.54 -6.76 -0.55
C GLU A 29 11.15 -7.25 -0.14
N LEU A 30 10.31 -6.39 0.47
CA LEU A 30 8.93 -6.76 0.82
C LEU A 30 8.14 -7.23 -0.42
N LEU A 31 8.26 -6.52 -1.54
CA LEU A 31 7.58 -6.90 -2.76
C LEU A 31 8.12 -8.23 -3.31
N ALA A 32 9.44 -8.42 -3.31
CA ALA A 32 10.07 -9.65 -3.75
C ALA A 32 9.62 -10.85 -2.90
N SER A 33 9.57 -10.71 -1.58
CA SER A 33 9.09 -11.78 -0.70
C SER A 33 7.61 -12.12 -0.97
N GLN A 34 6.77 -11.11 -1.23
CA GLN A 34 5.36 -11.33 -1.59
C GLN A 34 5.18 -12.03 -2.94
N LEU A 35 6.07 -11.78 -3.92
CA LEU A 35 6.03 -12.40 -5.24
C LEU A 35 6.50 -13.86 -5.22
N ASN A 36 7.41 -14.19 -4.31
CA ASN A 36 8.04 -15.50 -4.23
C ASN A 36 7.52 -16.38 -3.08
N ASP A 37 6.50 -15.91 -2.34
CA ASP A 37 5.94 -16.59 -1.17
C ASP A 37 6.99 -16.85 -0.06
N GLU A 38 7.86 -15.86 0.15
CA GLU A 38 8.91 -15.89 1.17
C GLU A 38 8.49 -15.12 2.44
N PRO A 39 9.14 -15.40 3.59
CA PRO A 39 8.92 -14.64 4.82
C PRO A 39 9.15 -13.14 4.63
N TRP A 40 8.25 -12.31 5.16
CA TRP A 40 8.35 -10.87 4.99
C TRP A 40 9.47 -10.26 5.85
N PRO A 41 10.18 -9.23 5.37
CA PRO A 41 11.23 -8.55 6.13
C PRO A 41 10.68 -7.61 7.24
N LEU A 42 9.36 -7.63 7.44
CA LEU A 42 8.61 -6.73 8.32
C LEU A 42 7.53 -7.52 9.07
N SER A 43 7.07 -6.96 10.19
CA SER A 43 5.84 -7.46 10.81
C SER A 43 4.61 -7.25 9.90
N PRO A 44 3.59 -8.12 10.02
CA PRO A 44 2.35 -7.98 9.25
C PRO A 44 1.66 -6.62 9.43
N ALA A 45 1.73 -6.04 10.63
CA ALA A 45 1.15 -4.73 10.94
C ALA A 45 1.84 -3.58 10.18
N LEU A 46 3.15 -3.65 9.96
CA LEU A 46 3.86 -2.65 9.14
C LEU A 46 3.61 -2.86 7.66
N ALA A 47 3.57 -4.12 7.20
CA ALA A 47 3.25 -4.43 5.82
C ALA A 47 1.84 -3.96 5.42
N SER A 48 0.85 -4.08 6.30
CA SER A 48 -0.51 -3.58 6.03
C SER A 48 -0.59 -2.05 5.88
N MET A 49 0.30 -1.30 6.54
CA MET A 49 0.42 0.15 6.37
C MET A 49 1.01 0.55 5.03
N LEU A 50 1.71 -0.36 4.34
CA LEU A 50 2.27 -0.14 3.02
C LEU A 50 1.34 -0.62 1.89
N ALA A 51 0.34 -1.46 2.21
CA ALA A 51 -0.55 -2.07 1.25
C ALA A 51 -1.28 -1.05 0.37
N PRO A 52 -1.46 -1.32 -0.95
CA PRO A 52 -2.11 -0.37 -1.87
C PRO A 52 -3.55 -0.03 -1.50
N ASP A 53 -4.25 -0.95 -0.84
CA ASP A 53 -5.66 -0.89 -0.48
C ASP A 53 -5.92 -0.44 0.97
N ARG A 54 -4.88 -0.05 1.72
CA ARG A 54 -4.98 0.32 3.15
C ARG A 54 -6.02 1.40 3.48
N GLN A 55 -6.43 2.22 2.49
CA GLN A 55 -7.42 3.29 2.64
C GLN A 55 -8.78 2.96 2.00
N ARG A 56 -8.94 1.79 1.37
CA ARG A 56 -10.15 1.46 0.59
C ARG A 56 -11.42 1.65 1.41
N GLY A 57 -11.46 1.13 2.64
CA GLY A 57 -12.62 1.30 3.53
C GLY A 57 -12.93 2.75 3.93
N VAL A 58 -11.92 3.64 3.99
CA VAL A 58 -12.15 5.07 4.23
C VAL A 58 -12.84 5.70 3.03
N TRP A 59 -12.36 5.41 1.82
CA TRP A 59 -12.94 5.92 0.58
C TRP A 59 -14.33 5.35 0.29
N ASP A 60 -14.57 4.08 0.63
CA ASP A 60 -15.89 3.47 0.48
C ASP A 60 -16.92 4.18 1.36
N ASN A 61 -16.56 4.49 2.61
CA ASN A 61 -17.42 5.24 3.54
C ASN A 61 -17.68 6.68 3.06
N LEU A 62 -16.65 7.37 2.57
CA LEU A 62 -16.80 8.71 1.98
C LEU A 62 -17.63 8.71 0.70
N SER A 63 -17.59 7.63 -0.07
CA SER A 63 -18.36 7.51 -1.32
C SER A 63 -19.81 7.10 -1.08
N ALA A 64 -20.08 6.32 -0.02
CA ALA A 64 -21.43 5.94 0.38
C ALA A 64 -22.20 7.09 1.05
N GLY A 65 -21.51 7.98 1.77
CA GLY A 65 -22.09 9.23 2.25
C GLY A 65 -21.93 10.32 1.19
N HIS A 66 -22.95 10.57 0.37
CA HIS A 66 -23.02 11.65 -0.63
C HIS A 66 -21.99 12.77 -0.39
N TYR A 67 -20.93 12.82 -1.20
CA TYR A 67 -19.84 13.80 -1.07
C TYR A 67 -20.40 15.22 -0.89
N ASN A 68 -20.40 15.76 0.33
CA ASN A 68 -20.55 17.19 0.55
C ASN A 68 -19.15 17.80 0.45
N ALA A 69 -18.90 18.61 -0.56
CA ALA A 69 -17.59 19.15 -0.96
C ALA A 69 -16.94 20.11 0.06
N ALA A 70 -17.33 20.04 1.33
CA ALA A 70 -16.89 20.90 2.41
C ALA A 70 -16.42 20.08 3.63
N ALA A 71 -15.27 19.41 3.50
CA ALA A 71 -14.45 19.10 4.67
C ALA A 71 -12.96 18.94 4.29
N PRO A 72 -12.10 19.89 4.68
CA PRO A 72 -10.65 19.70 4.89
C PRO A 72 -10.30 19.62 6.39
N PRO A 73 -9.07 19.25 6.81
CA PRO A 73 -7.86 18.93 6.04
C PRO A 73 -7.55 17.44 5.85
#